data_AF-A0A3P1SLE6-F1
#
_entry.id   AF-A0A3P1SLE6-F1
#
_cell.length_a   1.000
_cell.length_b   1.000
_cell.length_c   1.000
_cell.angle_alpha   90.00
_cell.angle_beta   90.00
_cell.angle_gamma   90.00
#
_symmetry.space_group_name_H-M   'P 1'
#
loop_
_entity.id
_entity.type
_entity.pdbx_description
1 polymer ?
#
loop_
_entity_poly.entity_id
_entity_poly.type
_entity_poly.pdbx_seq_one_letter_code
_entity_poly.pdbx_strand_id
1 'polypeptide(L)'
;MYHQDQSELILEADFLWREIHVGDQIYLDADLYKNSRRLLCKGAPYQVVAKLDSVSGAQELIVQSYQTNELVPVSPYLICSYDSPDQPVLIS
;
A
#
# COMPACT_ATOMS: atom_id res chain seq x y z
N MET A 1 -13.60 19.68 -12.54
CA MET A 1 -12.59 19.26 -11.55
C MET A 1 -13.37 18.89 -10.31
N TYR A 2 -13.46 17.60 -9.98
CA TYR A 2 -14.20 17.15 -8.80
C TYR A 2 -13.41 17.58 -7.56
N HIS A 3 -14.02 18.43 -6.75
CA HIS A 3 -13.57 18.65 -5.38
C HIS A 3 -13.96 17.38 -4.61
N GLN A 4 -13.13 16.34 -4.68
CA GLN A 4 -13.33 15.17 -3.84
C GLN A 4 -13.10 15.63 -2.40
N ASP A 5 -14.08 15.39 -1.54
CA ASP A 5 -14.03 15.85 -0.15
C ASP A 5 -12.84 15.16 0.54
N GLN A 6 -11.94 15.95 1.12
CA GLN A 6 -10.78 15.43 1.83
C GLN A 6 -11.19 14.50 2.98
N SER A 7 -12.38 14.68 3.53
CA SER A 7 -12.94 13.85 4.59
C SER A 7 -13.32 12.46 4.09
N GLU A 8 -13.90 12.36 2.89
CA GLU A 8 -14.26 11.09 2.26
C GLU A 8 -13.01 10.28 1.94
N LEU A 9 -12.00 10.95 1.39
CA LEU A 9 -10.68 10.38 1.16
C LEU A 9 -10.11 9.78 2.46
N ILE A 10 -10.12 10.51 3.57
CA ILE A 10 -9.57 10.03 4.85
C ILE A 10 -10.32 8.78 5.34
N LEU A 11 -11.63 8.78 5.16
CA LEU A 11 -12.48 7.66 5.54
C LEU A 11 -12.19 6.41 4.67
N GLU A 12 -12.07 6.59 3.35
CA GLU A 12 -11.74 5.51 2.40
C GLU A 12 -10.38 4.89 2.71
N ALA A 13 -9.37 5.71 3.00
CA ALA A 13 -8.05 5.24 3.37
C ALA A 13 -8.07 4.44 4.69
N ASP A 14 -8.86 4.88 5.67
CA ASP A 14 -9.03 4.17 6.95
C ASP A 14 -9.76 2.84 6.78
N PHE A 15 -10.77 2.77 5.92
CA PHE A 15 -11.43 1.51 5.58
C PHE A 15 -10.47 0.53 4.92
N LEU A 16 -9.75 0.97 3.88
CA LEU A 16 -8.76 0.13 3.19
C LEU A 16 -7.68 -0.37 4.15
N TRP A 17 -7.15 0.52 5.00
CA TRP A 17 -6.14 0.12 5.97
C TRP A 17 -6.69 -0.94 6.93
N ARG A 18 -7.92 -0.82 7.41
CA ARG A 18 -8.51 -1.83 8.32
C ARG A 18 -8.76 -3.17 7.64
N GLU A 19 -9.21 -3.15 6.39
CA GLU A 19 -9.59 -4.35 5.64
C GLU A 19 -8.38 -5.16 5.15
N ILE A 20 -7.30 -4.48 4.77
CA ILE A 20 -6.09 -5.14 4.30
C ILE A 20 -5.28 -5.68 5.48
N HIS A 21 -4.95 -6.96 5.43
CA HIS A 21 -4.18 -7.67 6.45
C HIS A 21 -2.71 -7.85 6.04
N VAL A 22 -1.87 -8.14 7.03
CA VAL A 22 -0.51 -8.64 6.76
C VAL A 22 -0.63 -10.00 6.06
N GLY A 23 0.08 -10.15 4.94
CA GLY A 23 0.02 -11.32 4.07
C GLY A 23 -0.78 -11.09 2.78
N ASP A 24 -1.69 -10.11 2.77
CA ASP A 24 -2.46 -9.73 1.58
C ASP A 24 -1.55 -9.08 0.53
N GLN A 25 -2.00 -9.11 -0.73
CA GLN A 25 -1.35 -8.44 -1.84
C GLN A 25 -2.08 -7.14 -2.16
N ILE A 26 -1.32 -6.05 -2.32
CA ILE A 26 -1.84 -4.75 -2.76
C ILE A 26 -1.30 -4.39 -4.13
N TYR A 27 -2.07 -3.61 -4.88
CA TYR A 27 -1.70 -3.09 -6.19
C TYR A 27 -1.83 -1.58 -6.19
N LEU A 28 -0.85 -0.90 -6.80
CA LEU A 28 -0.83 0.56 -6.84
C LEU A 28 -1.47 1.11 -8.11
N ASP A 29 -2.13 2.26 -8.02
CA ASP A 29 -2.65 2.99 -9.18
C ASP A 29 -1.55 3.78 -9.93
N ALA A 30 -0.38 3.99 -9.32
CA ALA A 30 0.74 4.65 -9.96
C ALA A 30 2.08 4.08 -9.49
N ASP A 31 3.12 4.29 -10.29
CA ASP A 31 4.50 4.03 -9.88
C ASP A 31 4.86 4.92 -8.68
N LEU A 32 5.45 4.34 -7.65
CA LEU A 32 5.94 5.08 -6.48
C LEU A 32 7.43 5.37 -6.64
N TYR A 33 7.79 6.65 -6.55
CA TYR A 33 9.17 7.12 -6.67
C TYR A 33 9.67 7.76 -5.37
N LYS A 34 10.97 7.60 -5.10
CA LYS A 34 11.71 8.34 -4.06
C LYS A 34 13.04 8.79 -4.62
N ASN A 35 13.34 10.08 -4.53
CA ASN A 35 14.58 10.67 -5.08
C ASN A 35 14.84 10.28 -6.56
N SER A 36 13.79 10.35 -7.39
CA SER A 36 13.83 9.98 -8.82
C SER A 36 14.13 8.50 -9.11
N ARG A 37 14.18 7.65 -8.08
CA ARG A 37 14.28 6.19 -8.20
C ARG A 37 12.90 5.57 -7.99
N ARG A 38 12.48 4.70 -8.91
CA ARG A 38 11.24 3.93 -8.73
C ARG A 38 11.43 2.89 -7.63
N LEU A 39 10.55 2.91 -6.65
CA LEU A 39 10.51 1.93 -5.56
C LEU A 39 9.48 0.84 -5.86
N LEU A 40 8.28 1.23 -6.29
CA LEU A 40 7.18 0.32 -6.59
C LEU A 40 6.60 0.63 -7.99
N CYS A 41 6.13 -0.40 -8.67
CA CYS A 41 5.57 -0.32 -10.02
C CYS A 41 4.04 -0.39 -9.93
N LYS A 42 3.36 0.41 -10.75
CA LYS A 42 1.92 0.32 -10.96
C LYS A 42 1.53 -1.10 -11.37
N GLY A 43 0.45 -1.62 -10.79
CA GLY A 43 -0.15 -2.91 -11.19
C GLY A 43 0.67 -4.16 -10.87
N ALA A 44 1.85 -4.05 -10.25
CA ALA A 44 2.55 -5.20 -9.69
C ALA A 44 1.96 -5.54 -8.31
N PRO A 45 1.84 -6.83 -7.95
CA PRO A 45 1.41 -7.23 -6.62
C PRO A 45 2.52 -6.95 -5.61
N TYR A 46 2.16 -6.44 -4.43
CA TYR A 46 3.09 -6.28 -3.32
C TYR A 46 2.48 -6.86 -2.05
N GLN A 47 3.17 -7.82 -1.44
CA GLN A 47 2.70 -8.39 -0.18
C GLN A 47 2.89 -7.41 0.98
N VAL A 48 1.84 -7.22 1.77
CA VAL A 48 1.90 -6.45 3.02
C VAL A 48 2.63 -7.28 4.07
N VAL A 49 3.76 -6.76 4.55
CA VAL A 49 4.60 -7.43 5.57
C VAL A 49 4.43 -6.82 6.97
N ALA A 50 3.93 -5.59 7.06
CA ALA A 50 3.59 -4.95 8.32
C ALA A 50 2.56 -3.82 8.09
N LYS A 51 1.95 -3.36 9.19
CA LYS A 51 1.07 -2.17 9.21
C LYS A 51 1.61 -1.21 10.24
N LEU A 52 1.70 0.07 9.88
CA LEU A 52 2.08 1.13 10.81
C LEU A 52 0.89 2.06 11.02
N ASP A 53 0.68 2.41 12.28
CA ASP A 53 -0.18 3.50 12.70
C ASP A 53 0.72 4.52 13.42
N SER A 54 0.97 5.64 12.76
CA SER A 54 1.83 6.69 13.31
C SER A 54 1.04 7.56 14.28
N VAL A 55 1.71 8.14 15.28
CA VAL A 55 1.10 9.06 16.25
C VAL A 55 0.44 10.28 15.58
N SER A 56 0.83 10.60 14.34
CA SER A 56 0.21 11.63 13.50
C SER A 56 -1.08 11.20 12.79
N GLY A 57 -1.57 9.98 13.01
CA GLY A 57 -2.76 9.43 12.36
C GLY A 57 -2.57 9.01 10.91
N ALA A 58 -1.32 9.02 10.40
CA ALA A 58 -1.01 8.48 9.09
C ALA A 58 -0.86 6.96 9.21
N GLN A 59 -1.78 6.26 8.55
CA GLN A 59 -1.82 4.82 8.42
C GLN A 59 -1.05 4.39 7.17
N GLU A 60 -0.17 3.40 7.33
CA GLU A 60 0.67 2.89 6.24
C GLU A 60 0.67 1.35 6.21
N LEU A 61 0.72 0.81 5.01
CA LEU A 61 1.01 -0.60 4.74
C LEU A 61 2.46 -0.71 4.31
N ILE A 62 3.22 -1.61 4.93
CA ILE A 62 4.62 -1.81 4.60
C ILE A 62 4.72 -2.98 3.63
N VAL A 63 5.39 -2.75 2.50
CA VAL A 63 5.69 -3.77 1.49
C VAL A 63 7.18 -3.82 1.19
N GLN A 64 7.65 -4.90 0.57
CA GLN A 64 9.02 -4.97 0.09
C GLN A 64 9.09 -4.71 -1.42
N SER A 65 9.97 -3.81 -1.84
CA SER A 65 10.25 -3.60 -3.26
C SER A 65 11.03 -4.79 -3.85
N TYR A 66 10.54 -5.38 -4.93
CA TYR A 66 11.30 -6.41 -5.67
C TYR A 66 12.56 -5.87 -6.38
N GLN A 67 12.61 -4.56 -6.65
CA GLN A 67 13.74 -3.95 -7.35
C GLN A 67 14.85 -3.53 -6.39
N THR A 68 14.49 -3.03 -5.20
CA THR A 68 15.44 -2.46 -4.25
C THR A 68 15.64 -3.31 -3.00
N ASN A 69 14.76 -4.30 -2.75
CA ASN A 69 14.64 -5.08 -1.51
C ASN A 69 14.39 -4.23 -0.25
N GLU A 70 14.13 -2.93 -0.41
CA GLU A 70 13.83 -2.02 0.69
C GLU A 70 12.36 -2.21 1.13
N LEU A 71 12.12 -2.01 2.43
CA LEU A 71 10.77 -1.87 2.97
C LEU A 71 10.25 -0.47 2.65
N VAL A 72 9.09 -0.41 2.01
CA VAL A 72 8.48 0.80 1.50
C VAL A 72 7.14 1.00 2.18
N PRO A 73 6.93 2.12 2.91
CA PRO A 73 5.62 2.48 3.39
C PRO A 73 4.73 2.95 2.23
N VAL A 74 3.51 2.45 2.20
CA VAL A 74 2.49 2.75 1.21
C VAL A 74 1.27 3.29 1.93
N SER A 75 0.85 4.50 1.55
CA SER A 75 -0.42 5.05 2.00
C SER A 75 -1.58 4.30 1.33
N PRO A 76 -2.65 3.95 2.07
CA PRO A 76 -3.84 3.29 1.50
C PRO A 76 -4.43 4.00 0.28
N TYR A 77 -4.29 5.34 0.21
CA TYR A 77 -4.70 6.14 -0.94
C TYR A 77 -4.08 5.76 -2.28
N LEU A 78 -2.94 5.08 -2.27
CA LEU A 78 -2.22 4.71 -3.48
C LEU A 78 -2.69 3.36 -4.04
N ILE A 79 -3.57 2.66 -3.32
CA ILE A 79 -4.01 1.30 -3.61
C ILE A 79 -5.22 1.35 -4.55
N CYS A 80 -5.16 0.63 -5.68
CA CYS A 80 -6.29 0.48 -6.58
C CYS A 80 -7.06 -0.83 -6.37
N SER A 81 -6.40 -1.86 -5.86
CA SER A 81 -7.01 -3.15 -5.52
C SER A 81 -6.14 -3.91 -4.53
N TYR A 82 -6.71 -4.91 -3.88
CA TYR A 82 -6.02 -5.87 -3.03
C TYR A 82 -6.65 -7.24 -3.16
N ASP A 83 -5.85 -8.27 -2.93
CA ASP A 83 -6.26 -9.67 -2.92
C ASP A 83 -5.77 -10.34 -1.63
N SER A 84 -6.62 -11.18 -1.05
CA SER A 84 -6.22 -12.09 0.02
C SER A 84 -5.83 -13.44 -0.60
N PRO A 85 -4.53 -13.78 -0.69
CA PRO A 85 -4.13 -15.01 -1.33
C PRO A 85 -4.55 -16.22 -0.49
N ASP A 86 -5.16 -17.22 -1.14
CA ASP A 86 -5.58 -18.49 -0.51
C ASP A 86 -4.40 -19.29 0.08
N GLN A 87 -3.17 -18.98 -0.33
CA GLN A 87 -1.95 -19.62 0.14
C GLN A 87 -0.90 -18.59 0.57
N PRO A 88 -0.17 -18.83 1.68
CA PRO A 88 0.89 -17.94 2.11
C PRO A 88 1.97 -17.84 1.03
N VAL A 89 2.30 -16.60 0.63
CA VAL A 89 3.39 -16.33 -0.32
C VAL A 89 4.71 -16.75 0.33
N LEU A 90 5.38 -17.72 -0.28
CA LEU A 90 6.72 -18.14 0.13
C LEU A 90 7.73 -17.11 -0.38
N ILE A 91 8.40 -16.42 0.54
CA ILE A 91 9.51 -15.53 0.22
C ILE A 91 10.76 -16.41 0.03
N SER A 92 11.27 -16.49 -1.20
CA SER A 92 12.47 -17.26 -1.58
C SER A 92 13.75 -16.47 -1.43
#